data_AF-A0AAD7DUV2-F1
#
_entry.id   AF-A0AAD7DUV2-F1
#
_cell.length_a   1.000
_cell.length_b   1.000
_cell.length_c   1.000
_cell.angle_alpha   90.00
_cell.angle_beta   90.00
_cell.angle_gamma   90.00
#
_symmetry.space_group_name_H-M   'P 1'
#
loop_
_entity.id
_entity.type
_entity.pdbx_description
1 polymer ?
#
loop_
_entity_poly.entity_id
_entity_poly.type
_entity_poly.pdbx_seq_one_letter_code
_entity_poly.pdbx_strand_id
1 'polypeptide(L)'
;LVACVVGTVFGIIHCAAWTSKFPSTDEMWMWRSCSLLVATIPTIMGFQPVIFSVAPKVGKFLGPNMDFGLALGTPIYTIARLFLIILSFTTLCALPPEAFTDIDWSVYIP
;
A
#
# COMPACT_ATOMS: atom_id res chain seq x y z
N LEU A 1 11.66 -9.68 -7.77
CA LEU A 1 10.47 -10.50 -7.44
C LEU A 1 10.11 -10.42 -5.96
N VAL A 2 10.97 -10.87 -5.02
CA VAL A 2 10.64 -10.87 -3.57
C VAL A 2 10.20 -9.50 -3.06
N ALA A 3 10.97 -8.43 -3.32
CA ALA A 3 10.60 -7.07 -2.93
C ALA A 3 9.26 -6.60 -3.52
N CYS A 4 8.94 -7.04 -4.75
CA CYS A 4 7.67 -6.73 -5.41
C CYS A 4 6.51 -7.41 -4.68
N VAL A 5 6.63 -8.70 -4.36
CA VAL A 5 5.62 -9.45 -3.60
C VAL A 5 5.38 -8.82 -2.24
N VAL A 6 6.45 -8.50 -1.50
CA VAL A 6 6.34 -7.84 -0.20
C VAL A 6 5.64 -6.48 -0.32
N GLY A 7 6.01 -5.67 -1.33
CA GLY A 7 5.37 -4.38 -1.59
C GLY A 7 3.88 -4.51 -1.91
N THR A 8 3.51 -5.46 -2.77
CA THR A 8 2.12 -5.76 -3.12
C THR A 8 1.31 -6.16 -1.90
N VAL A 9 1.81 -7.11 -1.10
CA VAL A 9 1.12 -7.59 0.10
C VAL A 9 0.94 -6.47 1.11
N PHE A 10 1.97 -5.64 1.31
CA PHE A 10 1.88 -4.46 2.17
C PHE A 10 0.74 -3.53 1.73
N GLY A 11 0.67 -3.16 0.45
CA GLY A 11 -0.42 -2.31 -0.08
C GLY A 11 -1.81 -2.94 0.08
N ILE A 12 -1.94 -4.25 -0.21
CA ILE A 12 -3.21 -4.98 -0.10
C ILE A 12 -3.72 -4.99 1.34
N ILE A 13 -2.85 -5.23 2.32
CA ILE A 13 -3.25 -5.22 3.73
C ILE A 13 -3.78 -3.84 4.13
N HIS A 14 -3.18 -2.75 3.65
CA HIS A 14 -3.68 -1.40 3.92
C HIS A 14 -5.02 -1.10 3.23
N CYS A 15 -5.30 -1.72 2.08
CA CYS A 15 -6.64 -1.66 1.48
C CYS A 15 -7.72 -2.28 2.38
N ALA A 16 -7.39 -3.20 3.30
CA ALA A 16 -8.38 -3.77 4.23
C ALA A 16 -8.99 -2.69 5.16
N ALA A 17 -8.25 -1.60 5.41
CA ALA A 17 -8.72 -0.44 6.17
C ALA A 17 -9.59 0.53 5.33
N TRP A 18 -10.18 0.09 4.22
CA TRP A 18 -10.93 0.95 3.28
C TRP A 18 -12.04 1.76 3.94
N THR A 19 -12.73 1.17 4.93
CA THR A 19 -13.86 1.75 5.65
C THR A 19 -13.49 2.26 7.05
N SER A 20 -12.20 2.30 7.39
CA SER A 20 -11.74 2.84 8.67
C SER A 20 -12.07 4.33 8.80
N LYS A 21 -12.25 4.79 10.04
CA LYS A 21 -12.45 6.21 10.34
C LYS A 21 -11.09 6.92 10.32
N PHE A 22 -11.00 8.01 9.58
CA PHE A 22 -9.82 8.87 9.51
C PHE A 22 -10.13 10.23 10.17
N PRO A 23 -9.12 10.94 10.69
CA PRO A 23 -9.27 12.27 11.28
C PRO A 23 -9.86 13.30 10.30
N SER A 24 -9.52 13.19 9.02
CA SER A 24 -10.01 14.07 7.95
C SER A 24 -10.35 13.30 6.67
N THR A 25 -11.22 13.89 5.85
CA THR A 25 -11.62 13.33 4.54
C THR A 25 -10.44 13.24 3.58
N ASP A 26 -9.52 14.20 3.63
CA ASP A 26 -8.35 14.24 2.76
C ASP A 26 -7.37 13.11 3.10
N GLU A 27 -7.15 12.86 4.39
CA GLU A 27 -6.35 11.71 4.87
C GLU A 27 -6.93 10.37 4.44
N MET A 28 -8.25 10.22 4.46
CA MET A 28 -8.92 9.02 3.97
C MET A 28 -8.68 8.78 2.48
N TRP A 29 -8.83 9.81 1.64
CA TRP A 29 -8.61 9.66 0.19
C TRP A 29 -7.14 9.46 -0.16
N MET A 30 -6.23 10.13 0.56
CA MET A 30 -4.79 9.90 0.44
C MET A 30 -4.43 8.46 0.82
N TRP A 31 -4.98 7.94 1.92
CA TRP A 31 -4.79 6.55 2.32
C TRP A 31 -5.20 5.59 1.22
N ARG A 32 -6.45 5.68 0.75
CA ARG A 32 -7.00 4.79 -0.29
C ARG A 32 -6.17 4.83 -1.57
N SER A 33 -5.82 6.03 -2.02
CA SER A 33 -5.01 6.21 -3.23
C SER A 33 -3.62 5.61 -3.05
N CYS A 34 -2.97 5.86 -1.92
CA CYS A 34 -1.64 5.32 -1.64
C CYS A 34 -1.67 3.81 -1.47
N SER A 35 -2.68 3.23 -0.81
CA SER A 35 -2.82 1.77 -0.68
C SER A 35 -2.96 1.09 -2.04
N LEU A 36 -3.78 1.65 -2.94
CA LEU A 36 -3.92 1.15 -4.31
C LEU A 36 -2.62 1.27 -5.12
N LEU A 37 -1.92 2.42 -5.05
CA LEU A 37 -0.65 2.62 -5.74
C LEU A 37 0.42 1.64 -5.25
N VAL A 38 0.53 1.46 -3.93
CA VAL A 38 1.49 0.57 -3.28
C VAL A 38 1.16 -0.91 -3.55
N ALA A 39 -0.10 -1.27 -3.76
CA ALA A 39 -0.49 -2.61 -4.19
C ALA A 39 -0.23 -2.87 -5.68
N THR A 40 -0.51 -1.90 -6.55
CA THR A 40 -0.51 -2.09 -8.01
C THR A 40 0.86 -1.90 -8.66
N ILE A 41 1.65 -0.88 -8.27
CA ILE A 41 2.95 -0.60 -8.89
C ILE A 41 3.91 -1.79 -8.74
N PRO A 42 4.17 -2.35 -7.54
CA PRO A 42 5.07 -3.48 -7.38
C PRO A 42 4.56 -4.73 -8.12
N THR A 43 3.24 -4.90 -8.21
CA THR A 43 2.61 -6.00 -8.96
C THR A 43 2.99 -5.92 -10.43
N ILE A 44 2.77 -4.77 -11.07
CA ILE A 44 3.11 -4.54 -12.49
C ILE A 44 4.61 -4.74 -12.72
N MET A 45 5.46 -4.20 -11.85
CA MET A 45 6.93 -4.35 -11.93
C MET A 45 7.36 -5.81 -11.80
N GLY A 46 6.70 -6.60 -10.94
CA GLY A 46 6.99 -8.01 -10.73
C GLY A 46 6.66 -8.89 -11.94
N PHE A 47 5.64 -8.52 -12.73
CA PHE A 47 5.23 -9.25 -13.94
C PHE A 47 6.10 -8.97 -15.16
N GLN A 48 6.77 -7.81 -15.22
CA GLN A 48 7.61 -7.42 -16.35
C GLN A 48 8.63 -8.52 -16.76
N PRO A 49 9.50 -9.04 -15.88
CA PRO A 49 10.48 -10.07 -16.27
C PRO A 49 9.82 -11.37 -16.77
N VAL A 50 8.62 -11.69 -16.30
CA VAL A 50 7.85 -12.85 -16.79
C VAL A 50 7.43 -12.63 -18.24
N ILE A 51 6.90 -11.44 -18.58
CA ILE A 51 6.50 -11.10 -19.96
C ILE A 51 7.69 -11.18 -20.92
N PHE A 52 8.86 -10.65 -20.52
CA PHE A 52 10.07 -10.72 -21.34
C PHE A 52 10.57 -12.16 -21.55
N SER A 53 10.32 -13.05 -20.57
CA SER A 53 10.70 -14.46 -20.67
C SER A 53 9.73 -15.28 -21.53
N VAL A 54 8.41 -15.11 -21.34
CA VAL A 54 7.38 -15.93 -22.02
C VAL A 54 6.97 -15.41 -23.40
N ALA A 55 7.06 -14.09 -23.61
CA ALA A 55 6.60 -13.43 -24.83
C ALA A 55 7.60 -12.36 -25.30
N PRO A 56 8.82 -12.73 -25.72
CA PRO A 56 9.92 -11.79 -25.97
C PRO A 56 9.63 -10.77 -27.09
N LYS A 57 8.82 -11.13 -28.10
CA LYS A 57 8.39 -10.18 -29.15
C LYS A 57 7.50 -9.06 -28.57
N VAL A 58 6.59 -9.41 -27.67
CA VAL A 58 5.71 -8.45 -26.97
C VAL A 58 6.53 -7.61 -26.00
N GLY A 59 7.43 -8.23 -25.24
CA GLY A 59 8.35 -7.53 -24.33
C GLY A 59 9.21 -6.49 -25.04
N LYS A 60 9.79 -6.81 -26.21
CA LYS A 60 10.56 -5.84 -27.01
C LYS A 60 9.71 -4.67 -27.52
N PHE A 61 8.45 -4.92 -27.88
CA PHE A 61 7.53 -3.88 -28.34
C PHE A 61 7.08 -2.94 -27.22
N LEU A 62 6.74 -3.49 -26.05
CA LEU A 62 6.26 -2.72 -24.89
C LEU A 62 7.38 -2.17 -24.00
N GLY A 63 8.59 -2.73 -24.11
CA GLY A 63 9.72 -2.47 -23.21
C GLY A 63 10.03 -1.00 -22.95
N PRO A 64 10.17 -0.14 -23.98
CA PRO A 64 10.46 1.27 -23.76
C PRO A 64 9.41 1.99 -22.89
N ASN A 65 8.13 1.68 -23.07
CA ASN A 65 7.05 2.25 -22.28
C ASN A 65 7.05 1.70 -20.85
N MET A 66 7.34 0.40 -20.68
CA MET A 66 7.43 -0.24 -19.38
C MET A 66 8.62 0.28 -18.56
N ASP A 67 9.77 0.48 -19.20
CA ASP A 67 10.99 1.00 -18.55
C ASP A 67 10.81 2.47 -18.12
N PHE A 68 10.15 3.29 -18.95
CA PHE A 68 9.75 4.63 -18.55
C PHE A 68 8.76 4.60 -17.37
N GLY A 69 7.76 3.73 -17.42
CA GLY A 69 6.82 3.51 -16.32
C GLY A 69 7.50 3.06 -15.04
N LEU A 70 8.56 2.24 -15.13
CA LEU A 70 9.36 1.80 -13.99
C LEU A 70 10.12 2.96 -13.34
N ALA A 71 10.75 3.80 -14.17
CA ALA A 71 11.50 4.97 -13.72
C ALA A 71 10.62 5.97 -12.97
N LEU A 72 9.37 6.17 -13.43
CA LEU A 72 8.41 7.07 -12.78
C LEU A 72 7.65 6.40 -11.62
N GLY A 73 7.33 5.11 -11.74
CA GLY A 73 6.56 4.37 -10.75
C GLY A 73 7.31 4.15 -9.44
N THR A 74 8.63 3.96 -9.49
CA THR A 74 9.47 3.74 -8.30
C THR A 74 9.44 4.91 -7.30
N PRO A 75 9.66 6.19 -7.70
CA PRO A 75 9.55 7.30 -6.78
C PRO A 75 8.12 7.51 -6.28
N ILE A 76 7.10 7.33 -7.14
CA ILE A 76 5.69 7.41 -6.74
C ILE A 76 5.38 6.36 -5.66
N TYR A 77 5.81 5.11 -5.86
CA TYR A 77 5.68 4.04 -4.88
C TYR A 77 6.35 4.40 -3.55
N THR A 78 7.54 4.99 -3.60
CA THR A 78 8.30 5.37 -2.41
C THR A 78 7.56 6.46 -1.62
N ILE A 79 7.07 7.50 -2.31
CA ILE A 79 6.29 8.58 -1.69
C ILE A 79 4.98 8.04 -1.10
N ALA A 80 4.22 7.25 -1.87
CA ALA A 80 2.97 6.65 -1.41
C ALA A 80 3.17 5.77 -0.16
N ARG A 81 4.28 5.03 -0.10
CA ARG A 81 4.64 4.23 1.07
C ARG A 81 4.92 5.09 2.31
N LEU A 82 5.62 6.22 2.15
CA LEU A 82 5.85 7.16 3.26
C LEU A 82 4.53 7.73 3.77
N PHE A 83 3.62 8.10 2.87
CA PHE A 83 2.28 8.57 3.26
C PHE A 83 1.49 7.51 4.02
N LEU A 84 1.49 6.24 3.60
CA LEU A 84 0.82 5.18 4.37
C LEU A 84 1.40 5.01 5.77
N ILE A 85 2.72 5.13 5.93
CA ILE A 85 3.36 5.06 7.25
C ILE A 85 2.91 6.25 8.11
N ILE A 86 2.99 7.47 7.59
CA ILE A 86 2.60 8.68 8.30
C ILE A 86 1.12 8.60 8.70
N LEU A 87 0.23 8.27 7.78
CA LEU A 87 -1.21 8.16 8.02
C LEU A 87 -1.56 7.03 8.99
N SER A 88 -0.78 5.94 9.00
CA SER A 88 -0.96 4.88 10.01
C SER A 88 -0.71 5.43 11.40
N PHE A 89 0.34 6.24 11.59
CA PHE A 89 0.61 6.85 12.88
C PHE A 89 -0.41 7.94 13.25
N THR A 90 -0.86 8.78 12.30
CA THR A 90 -1.86 9.82 12.61
C THR A 90 -3.19 9.20 13.02
N THR A 91 -3.63 8.16 12.32
CA THR A 91 -4.85 7.42 12.67
C THR A 91 -4.73 6.73 14.03
N LEU A 92 -3.54 6.19 14.37
CA LEU A 92 -3.26 5.62 15.69
C LEU A 92 -3.25 6.66 16.82
N CYS A 93 -2.81 7.89 16.56
CA CYS A 93 -2.82 8.94 17.56
C CYS A 93 -4.22 9.54 17.78
N ALA A 94 -5.13 9.39 16.82
CA ALA A 94 -6.48 9.95 16.86
C ALA A 94 -7.55 8.93 17.30
N LEU A 95 -7.16 7.86 18.01
CA LEU A 95 -8.13 6.88 18.50
C LEU A 95 -9.11 7.51 19.50
N PRO A 96 -10.34 6.95 19.59
CA PRO A 96 -11.30 7.38 20.58
C PRO A 96 -10.74 7.18 22.01
N PRO A 97 -11.12 8.02 22.98
CA PRO A 97 -10.65 7.91 24.37
C PRO A 97 -10.89 6.54 24.99
N GLU A 98 -11.97 5.85 24.58
CA GLU A 98 -12.29 4.48 25.04
C GLU A 98 -11.22 3.45 24.66
N ALA A 99 -10.40 3.70 23.64
CA ALA A 99 -9.29 2.82 23.29
C ALA A 99 -8.11 2.93 24.27
N PHE A 100 -8.06 3.99 25.08
CA PHE A 100 -7.02 4.23 26.07
C PHE A 100 -7.47 3.95 27.51
N THR A 101 -8.74 3.59 27.72
CA THR A 101 -9.23 3.21 29.04
C THR A 101 -8.87 1.75 29.33
N ASP A 102 -8.28 1.49 30.50
CA ASP A 102 -7.98 0.13 30.93
C ASP A 102 -9.27 -0.70 31.00
N ILE A 103 -9.23 -1.86 30.34
CA ILE A 103 -10.29 -2.86 30.45
C ILE A 103 -10.21 -3.44 31.85
N ASP A 104 -11.29 -3.33 32.63
CA ASP A 104 -11.37 -3.99 33.93
C ASP A 104 -11.55 -5.50 33.74
N TRP A 105 -10.43 -6.20 33.62
CA TRP A 105 -10.37 -7.65 33.45
C TRP A 105 -10.98 -8.41 34.63
N SER A 106 -11.09 -7.81 35.82
CA SER A 106 -11.68 -8.46 36.99
C SER A 106 -13.18 -8.70 36.85
N VAL A 107 -13.85 -7.98 35.95
CA VAL A 107 -15.27 -8.17 35.62
C VAL A 107 -15.49 -9.34 34.64
N TYR A 108 -14.46 -9.74 33.88
CA TYR A 108 -14.58 -10.73 32.80
C TYR A 108 -13.98 -12.10 33.11
N ILE A 109 -13.19 -12.22 34.18
CA ILE A 109 -12.61 -13.50 34.62
C ILE A 109 -13.35 -13.93 35.89
N PRO A 110 -14.16 -15.02 35.86
CA PRO A 110 -14.91 -15.52 37.01
C PRO A 110 -14.03 -16.15 38.08
#